data_AF-A0A968BSP8-F1
#
_entry.id   AF-A0A968BSP8-F1
#
_cell.length_a   1.000
_cell.length_b   1.000
_cell.length_c   1.000
_cell.angle_alpha   90.00
_cell.angle_beta   90.00
_cell.angle_gamma   90.00
#
_symmetry.space_group_name_H-M   'P 1'
#
loop_
_entity.id
_entity.type
_entity.pdbx_description
1 polymer ?
#
loop_
_entity_poly.entity_id
_entity_poly.type
_entity_poly.pdbx_seq_one_letter_code
_entity_poly.pdbx_strand_id
1 'polypeptide(L)'
;LEGETVFHTGDALPVNALANTAYQKAVAAWQARRLGDNSLERFDIAADRVTDFEATDAASAVAYAFDTLKQVSLPATVETPTHWSIVFDTETLRVHFLTSRNPQVRSVDLAKLDFACSTPVEMLDVHAPLSGDISDKLGRYTFEANLQHTLSFLEKWGDTELSPLEVEVLERGVSTFRCERPAVPYQEERKLMVSPLVGWAALALLHRLWPVGGAVGLGVAALLVWRVRARGRRGHDRVV
;
A
#
# COMPACT_ATOMS: atom_id res chain seq x y z
N LEU A 1 14.30 11.33 -4.68
CA LEU A 1 15.30 12.16 -3.98
C LEU A 1 14.91 13.60 -4.19
N GLU A 2 14.77 14.39 -3.12
CA GLU A 2 14.34 15.81 -3.22
C GLU A 2 13.01 16.00 -3.98
N GLY A 3 12.07 15.06 -3.83
CA GLY A 3 10.79 15.09 -4.53
C GLY A 3 10.82 14.57 -5.97
N GLU A 4 11.98 14.14 -6.47
CA GLU A 4 12.11 13.57 -7.83
C GLU A 4 12.26 12.05 -7.80
N THR A 5 11.73 11.38 -8.83
CA THR A 5 11.91 9.95 -9.03
C THR A 5 13.28 9.69 -9.67
N VAL A 6 14.06 8.80 -9.07
CA VAL A 6 15.41 8.44 -9.53
C VAL A 6 15.51 6.93 -9.70
N PHE A 7 16.00 6.49 -10.85
CA PHE A 7 16.16 5.07 -11.20
C PHE A 7 17.64 4.75 -11.50
N HIS A 8 18.05 3.52 -11.16
CA HIS A 8 19.39 3.00 -11.42
C HIS A 8 19.27 1.67 -12.17
N THR A 9 19.94 1.55 -13.32
CA THR A 9 19.93 0.35 -14.17
C THR A 9 21.28 0.19 -14.88
N GLY A 10 21.60 -1.01 -15.37
CA GLY A 10 22.85 -1.29 -16.07
C GLY A 10 24.07 -0.87 -15.26
N ASP A 11 24.99 -0.13 -15.87
CA ASP A 11 26.22 0.34 -15.22
C ASP A 11 25.97 1.25 -14.00
N ALA A 12 24.79 1.89 -13.92
CA ALA A 12 24.39 2.69 -12.77
C ALA A 12 23.90 1.84 -11.59
N LEU A 13 23.80 0.51 -11.76
CA LEU A 13 23.43 -0.49 -10.74
C LEU A 13 24.56 -1.54 -10.61
N PRO A 14 25.74 -1.17 -10.08
CA PRO A 14 26.90 -2.07 -10.05
C PRO A 14 26.76 -3.28 -9.12
N VAL A 15 25.79 -3.25 -8.19
CA VAL A 15 25.47 -4.38 -7.31
C VAL A 15 23.96 -4.46 -7.05
N ASN A 16 23.42 -5.67 -7.06
CA ASN A 16 21.99 -5.96 -6.91
C ASN A 16 21.59 -6.08 -5.43
N ALA A 17 21.84 -5.04 -4.65
CA ALA A 17 21.45 -4.92 -3.25
C ALA A 17 20.78 -3.57 -2.97
N LEU A 18 19.84 -3.53 -2.03
CA LEU A 18 19.15 -2.32 -1.59
C LEU A 18 18.98 -2.33 -0.07
N ALA A 19 19.01 -1.14 0.54
CA ALA A 19 18.70 -0.90 1.94
C ALA A 19 17.93 0.43 2.07
N ASN A 20 17.78 0.95 3.29
CA ASN A 20 17.03 2.18 3.53
C ASN A 20 17.79 3.45 3.09
N THR A 21 19.11 3.41 3.06
CA THR A 21 19.95 4.50 2.54
C THR A 21 19.83 4.60 1.02
N ALA A 22 19.78 5.83 0.50
CA ALA A 22 19.75 6.08 -0.94
C ALA A 22 20.88 5.34 -1.68
N TYR A 23 20.52 4.70 -2.79
CA TYR A 23 21.37 3.70 -3.47
C TYR A 23 22.80 4.20 -3.76
N GLN A 24 22.94 5.38 -4.40
CA GLN A 24 24.26 5.94 -4.71
C GLN A 24 25.15 6.13 -3.48
N LYS A 25 24.56 6.59 -2.36
CA LYS A 25 25.29 6.76 -1.09
C LYS A 25 25.73 5.41 -0.53
N ALA A 26 24.86 4.40 -0.61
CA ALA A 26 25.17 3.05 -0.14
C ALA A 26 26.28 2.39 -0.97
N VAL A 27 26.21 2.48 -2.30
CA VAL A 27 27.25 1.99 -3.22
C VAL A 27 28.59 2.68 -2.96
N ALA A 28 28.61 4.00 -2.82
CA ALA A 28 29.85 4.74 -2.55
C ALA A 28 30.48 4.34 -1.20
N ALA A 29 29.67 4.09 -0.18
CA ALA A 29 30.14 3.61 1.13
C ALA A 29 30.72 2.19 1.05
N TRP A 30 30.03 1.26 0.37
CA TRP A 30 30.48 -0.11 0.13
C TRP A 30 31.81 -0.14 -0.64
N GLN A 31 31.93 0.59 -1.74
CA GLN A 31 33.16 0.68 -2.53
C GLN A 31 34.33 1.28 -1.74
N ALA A 32 34.05 2.26 -0.88
CA ALA A 32 35.07 2.88 -0.03
C ALA A 32 35.38 2.08 1.23
N ARG A 33 34.67 0.96 1.49
CA ARG A 33 34.71 0.19 2.75
C ARG A 33 34.54 1.08 3.98
N ARG A 34 33.65 2.07 3.88
CA ARG A 34 33.32 3.01 4.96
C ARG A 34 31.97 2.64 5.54
N LEU A 35 32.02 1.74 6.51
CA LEU A 35 30.84 1.38 7.31
C LEU A 35 30.42 2.59 8.15
N GLY A 36 29.12 2.71 8.35
CA GLY A 36 28.52 3.85 9.02
C GLY A 36 27.34 3.43 9.86
N ASP A 37 26.14 3.85 9.47
CA ASP A 37 24.92 3.44 10.17
C ASP A 37 24.49 2.01 9.83
N ASN A 38 23.54 1.51 10.61
CA ASN A 38 22.92 0.20 10.48
C ASN A 38 22.38 -0.09 9.05
N SER A 39 21.92 0.93 8.31
CA SER A 39 21.47 0.71 6.93
C SER A 39 22.64 0.48 5.97
N LEU A 40 23.76 1.17 6.16
CA LEU A 40 24.97 0.97 5.35
C LEU A 40 25.62 -0.38 5.63
N GLU A 41 25.66 -0.81 6.90
CA GLU A 41 26.18 -2.13 7.28
C GLU A 41 25.37 -3.27 6.66
N ARG A 42 24.03 -3.21 6.72
CA ARG A 42 23.17 -4.19 6.05
C ARG A 42 23.38 -4.22 4.54
N PHE A 43 23.55 -3.05 3.93
CA PHE A 43 23.83 -2.94 2.50
C PHE A 43 25.16 -3.61 2.16
N ASP A 44 26.22 -3.33 2.91
CA ASP A 44 27.56 -3.88 2.70
C ASP A 44 27.54 -5.42 2.75
N ILE A 45 26.92 -5.99 3.79
CA ILE A 45 26.74 -7.44 3.93
C ILE A 45 25.97 -8.01 2.74
N ALA A 46 24.82 -7.43 2.37
CA ALA A 46 24.01 -7.92 1.26
C ALA A 46 24.73 -7.78 -0.09
N ALA A 47 25.46 -6.70 -0.31
CA ALA A 47 26.22 -6.44 -1.53
C ALA A 47 27.35 -7.45 -1.70
N ASP A 48 28.13 -7.71 -0.64
CA ASP A 48 29.17 -8.74 -0.66
C ASP A 48 28.55 -10.13 -0.90
N ARG A 49 27.47 -10.47 -0.17
CA ARG A 49 26.77 -11.76 -0.34
C ARG A 49 26.24 -11.98 -1.75
N VAL A 50 25.67 -10.97 -2.40
CA VAL A 50 25.17 -11.11 -3.78
C VAL A 50 26.32 -11.21 -4.78
N THR A 51 27.43 -10.50 -4.54
CA THR A 51 28.62 -10.55 -5.42
C THR A 51 29.32 -11.90 -5.35
N ASP A 52 29.38 -12.50 -4.15
CA ASP A 52 30.06 -13.78 -3.90
C ASP A 52 29.18 -15.01 -4.19
N PHE A 53 27.93 -14.81 -4.62
CA PHE A 53 27.00 -15.91 -4.80
C PHE A 53 27.27 -16.69 -6.09
N GLU A 54 27.58 -17.97 -5.95
CA GLU A 54 27.64 -18.94 -7.05
C GLU A 54 26.51 -19.96 -6.89
N ALA A 55 25.46 -19.85 -7.70
CA ALA A 55 24.32 -20.76 -7.65
C ALA A 55 24.70 -22.14 -8.21
N THR A 56 24.36 -23.21 -7.48
CA THR A 56 24.42 -24.58 -8.00
C THR A 56 23.04 -25.11 -8.40
N ASP A 57 21.99 -24.70 -7.70
CA ASP A 57 20.58 -25.05 -7.97
C ASP A 57 19.62 -24.08 -7.26
N ALA A 58 18.32 -24.16 -7.57
CA ALA A 58 17.30 -23.28 -6.99
C ALA A 58 17.14 -23.44 -5.46
N ALA A 59 17.25 -24.67 -4.94
CA ALA A 59 17.06 -24.92 -3.51
C ALA A 59 18.20 -24.30 -2.68
N SER A 60 19.44 -24.45 -3.13
CA SER A 60 20.62 -23.82 -2.56
C SER A 60 20.56 -22.29 -2.68
N ALA A 61 20.04 -21.76 -3.79
CA ALA A 61 19.82 -20.32 -3.97
C ALA A 61 18.81 -19.75 -2.94
N VAL A 62 17.68 -20.42 -2.73
CA VAL A 62 16.68 -20.01 -1.73
C VAL A 62 17.27 -20.07 -0.31
N ALA A 63 18.00 -21.13 0.01
CA ALA A 63 18.67 -21.26 1.30
C ALA A 63 19.70 -20.14 1.53
N TYR A 64 20.51 -19.83 0.51
CA TYR A 64 21.49 -18.75 0.52
C TYR A 64 20.84 -17.38 0.71
N ALA A 65 19.73 -17.13 0.03
CA ALA A 65 18.97 -15.90 0.17
C ALA A 65 18.42 -15.73 1.61
N PHE A 66 17.87 -16.78 2.20
CA PHE A 66 17.43 -16.72 3.60
C PHE A 66 18.59 -16.54 4.58
N ASP A 67 19.74 -17.17 4.35
CA ASP A 67 20.92 -16.95 5.18
C ASP A 67 21.40 -15.50 5.08
N THR A 68 21.43 -14.94 3.87
CA THR A 68 21.73 -13.51 3.65
C THR A 68 20.75 -12.61 4.40
N LEU A 69 19.44 -12.85 4.26
CA LEU A 69 18.40 -12.08 4.96
C LEU A 69 18.54 -12.19 6.48
N LYS A 70 18.91 -13.36 6.99
CA LYS A 70 19.16 -13.57 8.43
C LYS A 70 20.35 -12.75 8.92
N GLN A 71 21.44 -12.67 8.15
CA GLN A 71 22.62 -11.88 8.52
C GLN A 71 22.31 -10.37 8.59
N VAL A 72 21.40 -9.88 7.76
CA VAL A 72 20.98 -8.47 7.76
C VAL A 72 19.71 -8.21 8.57
N SER A 73 19.16 -9.21 9.25
CA SER A 73 17.95 -9.06 10.08
C SER A 73 18.24 -8.30 11.36
N LEU A 74 17.29 -7.46 11.78
CA LEU A 74 17.35 -6.76 13.06
C LEU A 74 16.72 -7.61 14.17
N PRO A 75 17.39 -7.74 15.32
CA PRO A 75 16.93 -8.60 16.41
C PRO A 75 15.69 -8.01 17.11
N ALA A 76 14.90 -8.86 17.78
CA ALA A 76 13.70 -8.44 18.52
C ALA A 76 13.95 -7.43 19.65
N THR A 77 15.21 -7.17 20.00
CA THR A 77 15.62 -6.25 21.06
C THR A 77 15.76 -4.80 20.61
N VAL A 78 15.72 -4.52 19.30
CA VAL A 78 15.73 -3.15 18.78
C VAL A 78 14.31 -2.64 18.56
N GLU A 79 14.16 -1.32 18.49
CA GLU A 79 12.88 -0.63 18.32
C GLU A 79 12.10 -1.08 17.08
N THR A 80 12.81 -1.32 15.97
CA THR A 80 12.23 -1.76 14.69
C THR A 80 12.83 -3.10 14.24
N PRO A 81 12.36 -4.23 14.82
CA PRO A 81 12.92 -5.55 14.52
C PRO A 81 12.44 -6.08 13.17
N THR A 82 13.13 -7.08 12.63
CA THR A 82 12.66 -7.80 11.43
C THR A 82 11.49 -8.72 11.79
N HIS A 83 10.30 -8.47 11.22
CA HIS A 83 9.10 -9.27 11.47
C HIS A 83 8.94 -10.46 10.51
N TRP A 84 9.50 -10.36 9.31
CA TRP A 84 9.40 -11.36 8.26
C TRP A 84 10.58 -11.29 7.29
N SER A 85 10.82 -12.40 6.62
CA SER A 85 11.78 -12.49 5.52
C SER A 85 11.12 -13.25 4.38
N ILE A 86 11.27 -12.75 3.16
CA ILE A 86 10.60 -13.26 1.96
C ILE A 86 11.65 -13.43 0.87
N VAL A 87 11.63 -14.58 0.20
CA VAL A 87 12.48 -14.90 -0.95
C VAL A 87 11.58 -15.24 -2.13
N PHE A 88 11.77 -14.53 -3.24
CA PHE A 88 11.07 -14.78 -4.49
C PHE A 88 11.95 -15.63 -5.39
N ASP A 89 11.58 -16.90 -5.59
CA ASP A 89 12.16 -17.76 -6.61
C ASP A 89 11.45 -17.46 -7.93
N THR A 90 12.13 -16.69 -8.79
CA THR A 90 11.60 -16.27 -10.08
C THR A 90 11.71 -17.35 -11.16
N GLU A 91 12.54 -18.37 -10.96
CA GLU A 91 12.68 -19.49 -11.90
C GLU A 91 11.50 -20.44 -11.76
N THR A 92 11.11 -20.76 -10.52
CA THR A 92 9.99 -21.68 -10.24
C THR A 92 8.67 -20.98 -9.92
N LEU A 93 8.65 -19.64 -9.93
CA LEU A 93 7.51 -18.81 -9.56
C LEU A 93 6.96 -19.13 -8.16
N ARG A 94 7.87 -19.25 -7.19
CA ARG A 94 7.53 -19.53 -5.79
C ARG A 94 7.91 -18.39 -4.89
N VAL A 95 7.03 -18.11 -3.94
CA VAL A 95 7.28 -17.16 -2.85
C VAL A 95 7.54 -17.96 -1.59
N HIS A 96 8.75 -17.86 -1.05
CA HIS A 96 9.12 -18.47 0.22
C HIS A 96 9.13 -17.41 1.32
N PHE A 97 8.65 -17.72 2.51
CA PHE A 97 8.68 -16.78 3.62
C PHE A 97 8.75 -17.43 4.99
N LEU A 98 9.25 -16.66 5.94
CA LEU A 98 9.25 -16.93 7.38
C LEU A 98 8.80 -15.67 8.14
N THR A 99 8.30 -15.86 9.35
CA THR A 99 7.91 -14.74 10.22
C THR A 99 8.50 -14.91 11.60
N SER A 100 8.61 -13.82 12.35
CA SER A 100 9.10 -13.85 13.73
C SER A 100 8.26 -14.75 14.66
N ARG A 101 6.99 -14.99 14.34
CA ARG A 101 6.09 -15.90 15.11
C ARG A 101 5.99 -17.31 14.55
N ASN A 102 6.42 -17.53 13.30
CA ASN A 102 6.51 -18.84 12.70
C ASN A 102 7.81 -18.93 11.88
N PRO A 103 8.86 -19.54 12.45
CA PRO A 103 10.18 -19.66 11.81
C PRO A 103 10.25 -20.78 10.77
N GLN A 104 9.19 -21.57 10.59
CA GLN A 104 9.13 -22.59 9.55
C GLN A 104 9.00 -21.91 8.18
N VAL A 105 9.81 -22.35 7.22
CA VAL A 105 9.69 -21.90 5.83
C VAL A 105 8.35 -22.37 5.27
N ARG A 106 7.60 -21.43 4.74
CA ARG A 106 6.36 -21.66 3.98
C ARG A 106 6.57 -21.19 2.56
N SER A 107 5.91 -21.82 1.61
CA SER A 107 5.97 -21.43 0.21
C SER A 107 4.59 -21.39 -0.43
N VAL A 108 4.39 -20.42 -1.32
CA VAL A 108 3.24 -20.35 -2.23
C VAL A 108 3.76 -20.49 -3.65
N ASP A 109 3.25 -21.48 -4.37
CA ASP A 109 3.52 -21.73 -5.77
C ASP A 109 2.51 -20.93 -6.62
N LEU A 110 2.99 -19.88 -7.27
CA LEU A 110 2.12 -18.99 -8.04
C LEU A 110 1.51 -19.70 -9.25
N ALA A 111 2.12 -20.78 -9.74
CA ALA A 111 1.54 -21.57 -10.84
C ALA A 111 0.30 -22.36 -10.41
N LYS A 112 0.05 -22.53 -9.11
CA LYS A 112 -1.16 -23.17 -8.56
C LYS A 112 -2.31 -22.19 -8.34
N LEU A 113 -2.08 -20.89 -8.48
CA LEU A 113 -3.09 -19.85 -8.23
C LEU A 113 -3.75 -19.41 -9.53
N ASP A 114 -5.04 -19.03 -9.43
CA ASP A 114 -5.77 -18.44 -10.55
C ASP A 114 -5.91 -16.92 -10.36
N PHE A 115 -5.23 -16.17 -11.22
CA PHE A 115 -5.21 -14.71 -11.16
C PHE A 115 -6.32 -14.03 -11.99
N ALA A 116 -7.29 -14.77 -12.54
CA ALA A 116 -8.39 -14.18 -13.30
C ALA A 116 -9.23 -13.21 -12.46
N CYS A 117 -9.72 -12.11 -13.07
CA CYS A 117 -10.53 -11.12 -12.36
C CYS A 117 -11.87 -11.69 -11.83
N SER A 118 -12.31 -12.83 -12.37
CA SER A 118 -13.49 -13.56 -11.89
C SER A 118 -13.21 -14.40 -10.64
N THR A 119 -11.94 -14.61 -10.31
CA THR A 119 -11.52 -15.49 -9.23
C THR A 119 -11.58 -14.72 -7.91
N PRO A 120 -12.22 -15.27 -6.86
CA PRO A 120 -12.26 -14.62 -5.57
C PRO A 120 -10.86 -14.34 -5.04
N VAL A 121 -10.67 -13.18 -4.42
CA VAL A 121 -9.43 -12.87 -3.70
C VAL A 121 -9.26 -13.86 -2.55
N GLU A 122 -8.04 -14.34 -2.37
CA GLU A 122 -7.66 -15.21 -1.27
C GLU A 122 -6.70 -14.49 -0.31
N MET A 123 -6.69 -14.93 0.94
CA MET A 123 -5.91 -14.38 2.04
C MET A 123 -5.46 -15.49 2.99
N LEU A 124 -4.44 -15.19 3.79
CA LEU A 124 -3.96 -16.06 4.85
C LEU A 124 -3.44 -15.18 6.00
N ASP A 125 -3.60 -15.64 7.24
CA ASP A 125 -2.82 -15.13 8.35
C ASP A 125 -1.33 -15.46 8.12
N VAL A 126 -0.49 -14.44 7.93
CA VAL A 126 0.95 -14.61 7.69
C VAL A 126 1.67 -15.31 8.84
N HIS A 127 1.08 -15.36 10.04
CA HIS A 127 1.59 -16.09 11.21
C HIS A 127 0.95 -17.47 11.40
N ALA A 128 0.08 -17.92 10.49
CA ALA A 128 -0.56 -19.23 10.58
C ALA A 128 0.47 -20.34 10.84
N PRO A 129 0.19 -21.30 11.75
CA PRO A 129 1.11 -22.37 12.15
C PRO A 129 1.19 -23.50 11.10
N LEU A 130 1.51 -23.11 9.86
CA LEU A 130 1.69 -23.97 8.70
C LEU A 130 3.18 -24.08 8.36
N SER A 131 3.54 -25.05 7.52
CA SER A 131 4.90 -25.25 7.01
C SER A 131 4.87 -25.87 5.61
N GLY A 132 5.97 -25.71 4.86
CA GLY A 132 6.10 -26.27 3.51
C GLY A 132 5.24 -25.52 2.48
N ASP A 133 4.82 -26.24 1.43
CA ASP A 133 3.92 -25.70 0.41
C ASP A 133 2.50 -25.53 0.98
N ILE A 134 2.06 -24.28 1.00
CA ILE A 134 0.76 -23.86 1.55
C ILE A 134 -0.17 -23.29 0.48
N SER A 135 0.11 -23.52 -0.81
CA SER A 135 -0.68 -22.97 -1.92
C SER A 135 -2.17 -23.30 -1.78
N ASP A 136 -2.50 -24.52 -1.36
CA ASP A 136 -3.89 -24.99 -1.19
C ASP A 136 -4.50 -24.61 0.18
N LYS A 137 -3.85 -23.71 0.93
CA LYS A 137 -4.27 -23.28 2.28
C LYS A 137 -4.69 -21.82 2.35
N LEU A 138 -4.64 -21.11 1.22
CA LEU A 138 -5.19 -19.76 1.11
C LEU A 138 -6.71 -19.84 1.30
N GLY A 139 -7.24 -18.97 2.17
CA GLY A 139 -8.67 -18.89 2.46
C GLY A 139 -9.31 -17.74 1.70
N ARG A 140 -10.62 -17.76 1.50
CA ARG A 140 -11.31 -16.64 0.84
C ARG A 140 -11.13 -15.35 1.65
N TYR A 141 -10.77 -14.27 0.96
CA TYR A 141 -10.75 -12.94 1.55
C TYR A 141 -12.14 -12.53 2.07
N THR A 142 -12.16 -11.98 3.28
CA THR A 142 -13.32 -11.24 3.79
C THR A 142 -12.85 -9.91 4.36
N PHE A 143 -13.64 -8.87 4.13
CA PHE A 143 -13.38 -7.55 4.68
C PHE A 143 -13.23 -7.60 6.21
N GLU A 144 -14.12 -8.33 6.89
CA GLU A 144 -14.09 -8.46 8.35
C GLU A 144 -12.77 -9.08 8.84
N ALA A 145 -12.33 -10.20 8.25
CA ALA A 145 -11.07 -10.83 8.67
C ALA A 145 -9.89 -9.88 8.47
N ASN A 146 -9.82 -9.18 7.34
CA ASN A 146 -8.76 -8.23 7.05
C ASN A 146 -8.77 -7.01 8.00
N LEU A 147 -9.96 -6.46 8.30
CA LEU A 147 -10.12 -5.38 9.26
C LEU A 147 -9.65 -5.81 10.65
N GLN A 148 -10.06 -6.99 11.12
CA GLN A 148 -9.64 -7.52 12.41
C GLN A 148 -8.12 -7.72 12.49
N HIS A 149 -7.49 -8.22 11.42
CA HIS A 149 -6.02 -8.33 11.34
C HIS A 149 -5.34 -6.96 11.42
N THR A 150 -5.86 -5.97 10.71
CA THR A 150 -5.30 -4.61 10.68
C THR A 150 -5.43 -3.92 12.03
N LEU A 151 -6.61 -4.00 12.68
CA LEU A 151 -6.82 -3.47 14.02
C LEU A 151 -5.89 -4.14 15.05
N SER A 152 -5.76 -5.48 14.99
CA SER A 152 -4.85 -6.23 15.87
C SER A 152 -3.38 -5.84 15.67
N PHE A 153 -2.98 -5.50 14.43
CA PHE A 153 -1.65 -4.99 14.13
C PHE A 153 -1.44 -3.61 14.73
N LEU A 154 -2.38 -2.68 14.50
CA LEU A 154 -2.27 -1.30 14.98
C LEU A 154 -2.32 -1.21 16.51
N GLU A 155 -3.16 -1.99 17.18
CA GLU A 155 -3.20 -2.04 18.65
C GLU A 155 -1.86 -2.47 19.24
N LYS A 156 -1.16 -3.39 18.57
CA LYS A 156 0.07 -3.99 19.09
C LYS A 156 1.35 -3.27 18.66
N TRP A 157 1.36 -2.71 17.46
CA TRP A 157 2.56 -2.20 16.80
C TRP A 157 2.38 -0.84 16.14
N GLY A 158 1.14 -0.36 16.02
CA GLY A 158 0.86 0.94 15.43
C GLY A 158 1.17 2.04 16.42
N ASP A 159 2.22 2.82 16.14
CA ASP A 159 2.45 4.11 16.80
C ASP A 159 1.60 5.20 16.14
N THR A 160 0.30 4.91 15.95
CA THR A 160 -0.62 5.78 15.22
C THR A 160 -1.93 5.91 15.97
N GLU A 161 -2.42 7.13 16.13
CA GLU A 161 -3.71 7.44 16.77
C GLU A 161 -4.90 7.25 15.81
N LEU A 162 -4.92 6.17 15.02
CA LEU A 162 -6.04 5.87 14.13
C LEU A 162 -7.17 5.22 14.91
N SER A 163 -8.36 5.83 14.88
CA SER A 163 -9.57 5.22 15.41
C SER A 163 -9.99 4.01 14.56
N PRO A 164 -10.72 3.04 15.14
CA PRO A 164 -11.23 1.90 14.37
C PRO A 164 -12.05 2.29 13.14
N LEU A 165 -12.76 3.41 13.20
CA LEU A 165 -13.53 3.95 12.07
C LEU A 165 -12.61 4.43 10.94
N GLU A 166 -11.50 5.10 11.25
CA GLU A 166 -10.53 5.55 10.24
C GLU A 166 -9.87 4.36 9.55
N VAL A 167 -9.51 3.32 10.32
CA VAL A 167 -8.98 2.07 9.77
C VAL A 167 -10.01 1.42 8.85
N GLU A 168 -11.27 1.31 9.28
CA GLU A 168 -12.34 0.76 8.44
C GLU A 168 -12.50 1.55 7.12
N VAL A 169 -12.47 2.88 7.18
CA VAL A 169 -12.57 3.74 5.99
C VAL A 169 -11.40 3.50 5.02
N LEU A 170 -10.18 3.40 5.54
CA LEU A 170 -8.99 3.09 4.73
C LEU A 170 -9.10 1.71 4.07
N GLU A 171 -9.43 0.68 4.84
CA GLU A 171 -9.57 -0.69 4.34
C GLU A 171 -10.71 -0.81 3.31
N ARG A 172 -11.80 -0.07 3.49
CA ARG A 172 -12.89 0.01 2.48
C ARG A 172 -12.39 0.67 1.21
N GLY A 173 -11.62 1.75 1.33
CA GLY A 173 -10.99 2.41 0.19
C GLY A 173 -10.14 1.44 -0.62
N VAL A 174 -9.25 0.69 0.04
CA VAL A 174 -8.41 -0.33 -0.60
C VAL A 174 -9.24 -1.46 -1.21
N SER A 175 -10.34 -1.86 -0.55
CA SER A 175 -11.25 -2.89 -1.08
C SER A 175 -12.05 -2.44 -2.31
N THR A 176 -12.01 -1.16 -2.70
CA THR A 176 -12.74 -0.65 -3.89
C THR A 176 -11.94 -0.75 -5.19
N PHE A 177 -10.64 -1.05 -5.13
CA PHE A 177 -9.81 -1.20 -6.33
C PHE A 177 -10.35 -2.34 -7.19
N ARG A 178 -10.56 -2.05 -8.48
CA ARG A 178 -11.06 -3.03 -9.44
C ARG A 178 -9.90 -3.84 -9.99
N CYS A 179 -10.17 -5.09 -10.35
CA CYS A 179 -9.24 -5.85 -11.17
C CYS A 179 -9.14 -5.21 -12.57
N GLU A 180 -7.92 -4.88 -13.00
CA GLU A 180 -7.65 -4.29 -14.31
C GLU A 180 -6.80 -5.23 -15.16
N ARG A 181 -7.19 -5.40 -16.44
CA ARG A 181 -6.39 -6.09 -17.46
C ARG A 181 -6.50 -5.39 -18.82
N PRO A 182 -5.39 -5.14 -19.53
CA PRO A 182 -3.99 -5.35 -19.10
C PRO A 182 -3.60 -4.38 -17.97
N ALA A 183 -2.52 -4.68 -17.24
CA ALA A 183 -1.93 -3.73 -16.32
C ALA A 183 -1.66 -2.42 -17.07
N VAL A 184 -2.26 -1.33 -16.61
CA VAL A 184 -2.01 -0.02 -17.22
C VAL A 184 -0.51 0.25 -17.07
N PRO A 185 0.23 0.60 -18.14
CA PRO A 185 1.61 1.01 -18.01
C PRO A 185 1.70 2.09 -16.94
N TYR A 186 2.69 1.99 -16.03
CA TYR A 186 2.92 2.95 -14.97
C TYR A 186 2.67 4.37 -15.49
N GLN A 187 1.55 4.96 -15.09
CA GLN A 187 1.29 6.36 -15.36
C GLN A 187 2.22 7.09 -14.39
N GLU A 188 3.26 7.75 -14.90
CA GLU A 188 3.89 8.83 -14.14
C GLU A 188 2.76 9.67 -13.53
N GLU A 189 2.89 10.04 -12.26
CA GLU A 189 1.97 10.96 -11.61
C GLU A 189 1.75 12.14 -12.56
N ARG A 190 0.60 12.17 -13.25
CA ARG A 190 0.22 13.34 -14.02
C ARG A 190 0.18 14.42 -12.97
N LYS A 191 1.11 15.38 -13.07
CA LYS A 191 1.04 16.65 -12.33
C LYS A 191 -0.42 17.06 -12.34
N LEU A 192 -1.08 16.94 -11.20
CA LEU A 192 -2.46 17.35 -11.04
C LEU A 192 -2.53 18.76 -11.64
N MET A 193 -3.31 18.95 -12.71
CA MET A 193 -3.41 20.26 -13.37
C MET A 193 -3.88 21.35 -12.39
N VAL A 194 -4.43 20.92 -11.26
CA VAL A 194 -4.97 21.75 -10.19
C VAL A 194 -4.37 21.28 -8.87
N SER A 195 -3.61 22.16 -8.21
CA SER A 195 -3.05 21.88 -6.87
C SER A 195 -4.16 21.44 -5.90
N PRO A 196 -3.89 20.48 -4.99
CA PRO A 196 -4.83 20.08 -3.94
C PRO A 196 -5.41 21.28 -3.18
N LEU A 197 -4.60 22.34 -2.95
CA LEU A 197 -5.05 23.57 -2.28
C LEU A 197 -6.20 24.27 -3.02
N VAL A 198 -6.17 24.27 -4.35
CA VAL A 198 -7.24 24.86 -5.18
C VAL A 198 -8.51 24.00 -5.10
N GLY A 199 -8.36 22.67 -5.08
CA GLY A 199 -9.47 21.74 -4.85
C GLY A 199 -10.13 21.94 -3.49
N TRP A 200 -9.34 22.03 -2.42
CA TRP A 200 -9.83 22.29 -1.07
C TRP A 200 -10.48 23.66 -0.92
N ALA A 201 -9.91 24.71 -1.53
CA ALA A 201 -10.52 26.05 -1.53
C ALA A 201 -11.87 26.08 -2.26
N ALA A 202 -11.99 25.38 -3.40
CA ALA A 202 -13.24 25.26 -4.14
C ALA A 202 -14.31 24.51 -3.35
N LEU A 203 -13.94 23.40 -2.70
CA LEU A 203 -14.83 22.64 -1.81
C LEU A 203 -15.28 23.48 -0.60
N ALA A 204 -14.37 24.21 0.04
CA ALA A 204 -14.69 25.11 1.15
C ALA A 204 -15.64 26.24 0.73
N LEU A 205 -15.42 26.84 -0.46
CA LEU A 205 -16.31 27.85 -1.02
C LEU A 205 -17.70 27.28 -1.34
N LEU A 206 -17.75 26.10 -1.97
CA LEU A 206 -19.00 25.39 -2.22
C LEU A 206 -19.76 25.12 -0.91
N HIS A 207 -19.09 24.59 0.10
CA HIS A 207 -19.71 24.26 1.39
C HIS A 207 -20.15 25.51 2.17
N ARG A 208 -19.41 26.62 2.05
CA ARG A 208 -19.73 27.91 2.68
C ARG A 208 -20.87 28.65 2.00
N LEU A 209 -21.00 28.51 0.67
CA LEU A 209 -22.01 29.21 -0.13
C LEU A 209 -23.27 28.36 -0.37
N TRP A 210 -23.20 27.05 -0.18
CA TRP A 210 -24.34 26.12 -0.26
C TRP A 210 -25.56 26.53 0.59
N PRO A 211 -25.42 26.96 1.86
CA PRO A 211 -26.55 27.39 2.67
C PRO A 211 -27.23 28.64 2.12
N VAL A 212 -26.45 29.55 1.53
CA VAL A 212 -26.94 30.80 0.92
C VAL A 212 -27.67 30.50 -0.38
N GLY A 213 -27.12 29.63 -1.23
CA GLY A 213 -27.78 29.18 -2.47
C GLY A 213 -29.11 28.49 -2.21
N GLY A 214 -29.16 27.61 -1.20
CA GLY A 214 -30.41 26.95 -0.78
C GLY A 214 -31.45 27.93 -0.25
N ALA A 215 -31.06 28.89 0.60
CA ALA A 215 -31.96 29.89 1.15
C ALA A 215 -32.51 30.86 0.09
N VAL A 216 -31.67 31.32 -0.85
CA VAL A 216 -32.09 32.18 -1.97
C VAL A 216 -33.04 31.43 -2.90
N GLY A 217 -32.75 30.16 -3.22
CA GLY A 217 -33.64 29.32 -4.03
C GLY A 217 -35.04 29.15 -3.40
N LEU A 218 -35.09 28.85 -2.10
CA LEU A 218 -36.35 28.76 -1.35
C LEU A 218 -37.09 30.10 -1.28
N GLY A 219 -36.37 31.22 -1.10
CA GLY A 219 -36.96 32.56 -1.09
C GLY A 219 -37.59 32.96 -2.42
N VAL A 220 -36.93 32.67 -3.54
CA VAL A 220 -37.47 32.92 -4.89
C VAL A 220 -38.70 32.06 -5.15
N ALA A 221 -38.67 30.78 -4.80
CA ALA A 221 -39.82 29.90 -4.93
C ALA A 221 -41.03 30.40 -4.11
N ALA A 222 -40.80 30.81 -2.86
CA ALA A 222 -41.84 31.39 -2.00
C ALA A 222 -42.45 32.67 -2.58
N LEU A 223 -41.61 33.57 -3.13
CA LEU A 223 -42.06 34.79 -3.81
C LEU A 223 -42.90 34.51 -5.06
N LEU A 224 -42.53 33.50 -5.85
CA LEU A 224 -43.30 33.08 -7.02
C LEU A 224 -44.66 32.50 -6.60
N VAL A 225 -44.69 31.62 -5.60
CA VAL A 225 -45.94 31.05 -5.04
C VAL A 225 -46.84 32.15 -4.47
N TRP A 226 -46.27 33.12 -3.74
CA TRP A 226 -47.01 34.25 -3.21
C TRP A 226 -47.60 35.12 -4.32
N ARG A 227 -46.83 35.46 -5.37
CA ARG A 227 -47.33 36.24 -6.51
C ARG A 227 -48.47 35.53 -7.25
N VAL A 228 -48.39 34.21 -7.43
CA VAL A 228 -49.46 33.41 -8.06
C VAL A 228 -50.73 33.45 -7.20
N ARG A 229 -50.63 33.23 -5.88
CA ARG A 229 -51.77 33.34 -4.96
C ARG A 229 -52.37 34.75 -4.87
N ALA A 230 -51.53 35.78 -4.87
CA ALA A 230 -51.98 37.17 -4.79
C ALA A 230 -52.72 37.63 -6.07
N ARG A 231 -52.34 37.11 -7.24
CA ARG A 231 -53.10 37.31 -8.49
C ARG A 231 -54.42 36.55 -8.49
N GLY A 232 -54.46 35.34 -7.94
CA GLY A 232 -55.70 34.56 -7.78
C GLY A 232 -56.73 35.23 -6.88
N ARG A 233 -56.32 35.87 -5.78
CA ARG A 233 -57.25 36.59 -4.88
C ARG A 233 -57.83 37.88 -5.46
N ARG A 234 -57.06 38.64 -6.24
CA ARG A 234 -57.58 39.87 -6.90
C ARG A 234 -58.56 39.60 -8.05
N GLY A 235 -58.67 38.36 -8.51
CA GLY A 235 -59.67 37.95 -9.50
C GLY A 235 -61.04 37.63 -8.90
N HIS A 236 -61.15 37.47 -7.57
CA HIS A 236 -62.42 37.14 -6.90
C HIS A 236 -63.13 38.38 -6.32
N ASP A 237 -62.42 39.48 -6.03
CA ASP A 237 -62.99 40.71 -5.46
C ASP A 237 -63.43 41.74 -6.53
N ARG A 238 -63.71 41.31 -7.76
CA ARG A 238 -64.22 42.18 -8.86
C ARG A 238 -65.51 41.68 -9.51
N VAL A 239 -66.24 40.79 -8.85
CA VAL A 239 -67.60 40.39 -9.25
C VAL A 239 -68.51 40.42 -8.02
N VAL A 240 -68.88 41.62 -7.57
CA VAL A 240 -70.21 42.01 -7.07
C VAL A 240 -70.36 43.52 -7.29
#